data_AF-A0AAW3MI74-F1
#
_entry.id   AF-A0AAW3MI74-F1
#
_cell.length_a   1.000
_cell.length_b   1.000
_cell.length_c   1.000
_cell.angle_alpha   90.00
_cell.angle_beta   90.00
_cell.angle_gamma   90.00
#
_symmetry.space_group_name_H-M   'P 1'
#
loop_
_entity.id
_entity.type
_entity.pdbx_description
1 polymer ?
#
loop_
_entity_poly.entity_id
_entity_poly.type
_entity_poly.pdbx_seq_one_letter_code
_entity_poly.pdbx_strand_id
1 'polypeptide(L)'
;MPLLLLRNFDCAREVLQYATDHGPKALVTHDPARQPDRGYFTVVDGHYYGVFASATGPVAFRDAQQWMLCENQVLTEMKLLPDGRKRFVVTIRNERVLDVVYQPSGIVVDNWSDDERMIDFFAWLRDGMSSGALGQFVSFYTLSA
;
A
#
# COMPACT_ATOMS: atom_id res chain seq x y z
N MET A 1 -8.56 5.26 19.61
CA MET A 1 -7.46 4.57 18.91
C MET A 1 -8.00 4.18 17.54
N PRO A 2 -7.47 4.71 16.43
CA PRO A 2 -8.04 4.42 15.13
C PRO A 2 -7.63 2.99 14.72
N LEU A 3 -8.63 2.11 14.68
CA LEU A 3 -8.54 0.82 14.01
C LEU A 3 -9.01 1.04 12.58
N LEU A 4 -8.13 0.79 11.61
CA LEU A 4 -8.42 0.90 10.20
C LEU A 4 -8.87 -0.46 9.65
N LEU A 5 -9.76 -0.42 8.66
CA LEU A 5 -10.19 -1.55 7.83
C LEU A 5 -9.61 -1.35 6.43
N LEU A 6 -8.47 -1.97 6.14
CA LEU A 6 -7.78 -1.81 4.85
C LEU A 6 -8.12 -2.97 3.93
N ARG A 7 -8.45 -2.71 2.67
CA ARG A 7 -8.79 -3.78 1.70
C ARG A 7 -7.53 -4.44 1.15
N ASN A 8 -7.55 -5.76 0.98
CA ASN A 8 -6.44 -6.45 0.31
C ASN A 8 -6.48 -6.07 -1.18
N PHE A 9 -5.35 -5.58 -1.66
CA PHE A 9 -5.13 -5.20 -3.05
C PHE A 9 -5.21 -6.41 -3.98
N ASP A 10 -4.76 -7.58 -3.52
CA ASP A 10 -4.73 -8.85 -4.27
C ASP A 10 -5.93 -9.77 -3.99
N CYS A 11 -6.76 -9.46 -2.98
CA CYS A 11 -8.00 -10.19 -2.71
C CYS A 11 -9.14 -9.30 -2.17
N ALA A 12 -10.08 -8.90 -3.04
CA ALA A 12 -11.22 -8.04 -2.66
C ALA A 12 -12.00 -8.47 -1.42
N ARG A 13 -12.04 -9.79 -1.14
CA ARG A 13 -12.80 -10.40 -0.04
C ARG A 13 -12.10 -10.29 1.30
N GLU A 14 -10.86 -9.82 1.33
CA GLU A 14 -10.05 -9.74 2.54
C GLU A 14 -9.87 -8.30 2.99
N VAL A 15 -10.00 -8.10 4.29
CA VAL A 15 -9.78 -6.82 4.97
C VAL A 15 -8.85 -7.04 6.14
N LEU A 16 -7.86 -6.16 6.26
CA LEU A 16 -6.96 -6.09 7.40
C LEU A 16 -7.52 -5.13 8.43
N GLN A 17 -7.74 -5.63 9.65
CA GLN A 17 -7.89 -4.79 10.83
C GLN A 17 -6.50 -4.31 11.25
N TYR A 18 -6.22 -3.03 11.06
CA TYR A 18 -4.91 -2.44 11.31
C TYR A 18 -5.00 -1.37 12.41
N ALA A 19 -4.33 -1.59 13.53
CA ALA A 19 -4.23 -0.59 14.58
C ALA A 19 -3.02 0.31 14.32
N THR A 20 -3.21 1.63 14.20
CA THR A 20 -2.13 2.56 13.81
C THR A 20 -0.98 2.65 14.81
N ASP A 21 -1.08 2.02 15.97
CA ASP A 21 -0.06 1.99 17.03
C ASP A 21 0.56 0.60 17.24
N HIS A 22 -0.09 -0.47 16.78
CA HIS A 22 0.35 -1.86 17.01
C HIS A 22 0.45 -2.70 15.73
N GLY A 23 0.06 -2.17 14.57
CA GLY A 23 0.06 -2.87 13.30
C GLY A 23 -1.13 -3.81 13.07
N PRO A 24 -0.95 -4.87 12.26
CA PRO A 24 -1.95 -5.89 11.97
C PRO A 24 -2.57 -6.52 13.23
N LYS A 25 -3.91 -6.59 13.28
CA LYS A 25 -4.66 -7.29 14.35
C LYS A 25 -5.29 -8.58 13.87
N ALA A 26 -5.98 -8.52 12.73
CA ALA A 26 -6.65 -9.67 12.15
C ALA A 26 -6.89 -9.47 10.66
N LEU A 27 -6.75 -10.55 9.89
CA LEU A 27 -7.25 -10.65 8.54
C LEU A 27 -8.67 -11.23 8.61
N VAL A 28 -9.66 -10.49 8.09
CA VAL A 28 -11.08 -10.87 8.15
C VAL A 28 -11.71 -10.83 6.77
N THR A 29 -12.84 -11.51 6.61
CA THR A 29 -13.66 -11.39 5.40
C THR A 29 -14.28 -10.00 5.33
N HIS A 30 -14.29 -9.39 4.15
CA HIS A 30 -14.93 -8.10 3.88
C HIS A 30 -16.44 -8.21 4.13
N ASP A 31 -16.94 -7.38 5.03
CA ASP A 31 -18.36 -7.15 5.24
C ASP A 31 -18.83 -6.06 4.25
N PRO A 32 -19.69 -6.38 3.26
CA PRO A 32 -20.17 -5.40 2.29
C PRO A 32 -20.94 -4.23 2.91
N ALA A 33 -21.48 -4.40 4.12
CA ALA A 33 -22.18 -3.32 4.84
C ALA A 33 -21.21 -2.31 5.47
N ARG A 34 -19.91 -2.62 5.52
CA ARG A 34 -18.87 -1.75 6.06
C ARG A 34 -17.96 -1.26 4.95
N GLN A 35 -17.87 0.06 4.83
CA GLN A 35 -16.92 0.69 3.93
C GLN A 35 -15.51 0.60 4.52
N PRO A 36 -14.53 0.04 3.78
CA PRO A 36 -13.12 0.08 4.20
C PRO A 36 -12.61 1.51 4.28
N ASP A 37 -11.63 1.73 5.17
CA ASP A 37 -10.86 2.96 5.21
C ASP A 37 -10.08 3.17 3.90
N ARG A 38 -9.74 4.42 3.61
CA ARG A 38 -8.97 4.77 2.42
C ARG A 38 -7.54 4.23 2.53
N GLY A 39 -7.32 3.07 1.95
CA GLY A 39 -6.02 2.39 1.94
C GLY A 39 -6.12 0.97 1.43
N TYR A 40 -4.95 0.41 1.12
CA TYR A 40 -4.82 -0.95 0.62
C TYR A 40 -3.62 -1.62 1.24
N PHE A 41 -3.65 -2.96 1.28
CA PHE A 41 -2.52 -3.76 1.71
C PHE A 41 -2.30 -4.97 0.79
N THR A 42 -1.12 -5.57 0.86
CA THR A 42 -0.76 -6.86 0.26
C THR A 42 0.00 -7.69 1.29
N VAL A 43 0.15 -8.99 1.02
CA VAL A 43 0.92 -9.91 1.85
C VAL A 43 2.07 -10.49 1.04
N VAL A 44 3.30 -10.32 1.52
CA VAL A 44 4.49 -10.95 0.93
C VAL A 44 5.24 -11.68 2.02
N ASP A 45 5.49 -12.97 1.81
CA ASP A 45 6.24 -13.84 2.74
C ASP A 45 5.74 -13.75 4.20
N GLY A 46 4.42 -13.65 4.38
CA GLY A 46 3.77 -13.57 5.69
C GLY A 46 3.79 -12.20 6.36
N HIS A 47 4.36 -11.18 5.72
CA HIS A 47 4.37 -9.80 6.20
C HIS A 47 3.31 -8.96 5.49
N TYR A 48 2.67 -8.06 6.24
CA TYR A 48 1.68 -7.15 5.70
C TYR A 48 2.35 -5.86 5.26
N TYR A 49 2.14 -5.46 4.01
CA TYR A 49 2.62 -4.20 3.46
C TYR A 49 1.41 -3.40 3.01
N GLY A 50 1.42 -2.08 3.20
CA GLY A 50 0.29 -1.30 2.73
C GLY A 50 0.51 0.19 2.78
N VAL A 51 -0.53 0.90 2.38
CA VAL A 51 -0.63 2.35 2.48
C VAL A 51 -2.02 2.72 2.97
N PHE A 52 -2.11 3.67 3.88
CA PHE A 52 -3.38 4.22 4.34
C PHE A 52 -3.36 5.75 4.38
N ALA A 53 -4.55 6.35 4.31
CA ALA A 53 -4.74 7.78 4.37
C ALA A 53 -4.64 8.29 5.81
N SER A 54 -4.03 9.46 6.00
CA SER A 54 -3.96 10.14 7.28
C SER A 54 -4.24 11.63 7.14
N ALA A 55 -4.37 12.35 8.25
CA ALA A 55 -4.59 13.80 8.24
C ALA A 55 -3.43 14.59 7.59
N THR A 56 -2.23 14.00 7.53
CA THR A 56 -1.05 14.65 6.95
C THR A 56 -0.62 14.06 5.61
N GLY A 57 -1.33 13.06 5.10
CA GLY A 57 -1.02 12.40 3.83
C GLY A 57 -0.86 10.88 3.93
N PRO A 58 -0.38 10.24 2.84
CA PRO A 58 -0.23 8.79 2.79
C PRO A 58 0.83 8.27 3.77
N VAL A 59 0.50 7.20 4.48
CA VAL A 59 1.42 6.46 5.36
C VAL A 59 1.61 5.05 4.82
N ALA A 60 2.83 4.72 4.43
CA ALA A 60 3.22 3.33 4.14
C ALA A 60 3.45 2.57 5.45
N PHE A 61 3.21 1.27 5.43
CA PHE A 61 3.55 0.40 6.55
C PHE A 61 4.11 -0.95 6.12
N ARG A 62 4.85 -1.55 7.03
CA ARG A 62 5.20 -2.98 7.06
C ARG A 62 4.95 -3.48 8.47
N ASP A 63 3.97 -4.37 8.62
CA ASP A 63 3.48 -4.81 9.93
C ASP A 63 3.25 -3.59 10.85
N ALA A 64 3.91 -3.49 12.00
CA ALA A 64 3.76 -2.34 12.90
C ALA A 64 4.56 -1.10 12.50
N GLN A 65 5.53 -1.22 11.60
CA GLN A 65 6.41 -0.12 11.18
C GLN A 65 5.70 0.78 10.17
N GLN A 66 5.88 2.09 10.28
CA GLN A 66 5.16 3.09 9.48
C GLN A 66 6.09 4.20 9.01
N TRP A 67 5.82 4.72 7.81
CA TRP A 67 6.59 5.78 7.18
C TRP A 67 5.69 6.74 6.41
N MET A 68 5.84 8.03 6.69
CA MET A 68 5.08 9.08 5.99
C MET A 68 5.62 9.26 4.57
N LEU A 69 4.77 9.10 3.57
CA LEU A 69 5.17 9.16 2.16
C LEU A 69 5.18 10.58 1.58
N CYS A 70 4.71 11.59 2.32
CA CYS A 70 4.71 12.99 1.89
C CYS A 70 5.87 13.82 2.46
N GLU A 71 6.90 13.18 3.01
CA GLU A 71 8.08 13.91 3.47
C GLU A 71 8.87 14.49 2.29
N ASN A 72 9.50 15.65 2.50
CA ASN A 72 10.43 16.20 1.52
C ASN A 72 11.58 15.19 1.36
N GLN A 73 11.68 14.54 0.18
CA GLN A 73 12.63 13.47 -0.19
C GLN A 73 12.13 12.02 0.00
N VAL A 74 10.95 11.68 -0.51
CA VAL A 74 10.57 10.28 -0.76
C VAL A 74 10.94 9.87 -2.19
N LEU A 75 11.67 8.77 -2.32
CA LEU A 75 11.99 8.12 -3.59
C LEU A 75 11.44 6.70 -3.57
N THR A 76 10.76 6.31 -4.65
CA THR A 76 10.33 4.93 -4.88
C THR A 76 11.05 4.36 -6.09
N GLU A 77 11.61 3.16 -5.94
CA GLU A 77 12.33 2.47 -6.99
C GLU A 77 11.74 1.07 -7.20
N MET A 78 11.69 0.63 -8.45
CA MET A 78 11.24 -0.70 -8.81
C MET A 78 12.20 -1.32 -9.83
N LYS A 79 12.58 -2.58 -9.62
CA LYS A 79 13.48 -3.32 -10.49
C LYS A 79 12.96 -4.73 -10.73
N LEU A 80 12.93 -5.17 -12.00
CA LEU A 80 12.74 -6.57 -12.36
C LEU A 80 14.06 -7.33 -12.15
N LEU A 81 14.00 -8.45 -11.43
CA LEU A 81 15.14 -9.33 -11.18
C LEU A 81 15.23 -10.43 -12.24
N PRO A 82 16.42 -11.03 -12.47
CA PRO A 82 16.61 -12.06 -13.50
C PRO A 82 15.75 -13.32 -13.32
N ASP A 83 15.31 -13.62 -12.10
CA ASP A 83 14.47 -14.76 -11.76
C ASP A 83 12.96 -14.48 -11.89
N GLY A 84 12.59 -13.31 -12.43
CA GLY A 84 11.19 -12.92 -12.65
C GLY A 84 10.53 -12.25 -11.44
N ARG A 85 11.19 -12.20 -10.28
CA ARG A 85 10.72 -11.43 -9.12
C ARG A 85 10.92 -9.92 -9.35
N LYS A 86 10.18 -9.11 -8.60
CA LYS A 86 10.39 -7.65 -8.55
C LYS A 86 10.98 -7.26 -7.20
N ARG A 87 11.80 -6.22 -7.20
CA ARG A 87 12.26 -5.53 -6.00
C ARG A 87 11.66 -4.14 -5.96
N PHE A 88 10.99 -3.80 -4.87
CA PHE A 88 10.47 -2.47 -4.60
C PHE A 88 11.19 -1.87 -3.40
N VAL A 89 11.60 -0.60 -3.54
CA VAL A 89 12.36 0.12 -2.52
C VAL A 89 11.72 1.48 -2.27
N VAL A 90 11.58 1.84 -0.99
CA VAL A 90 11.25 3.20 -0.56
C VAL A 90 12.44 3.77 0.20
N THR A 91 12.87 4.95 -0.22
CA THR A 91 13.92 5.73 0.44
C THR A 91 13.31 7.04 0.93
N ILE A 92 13.50 7.37 2.20
CA ILE A 92 13.06 8.63 2.82
C ILE A 92 14.28 9.31 3.41
N ARG A 93 14.55 10.56 3.04
CA ARG A 93 15.73 11.34 3.52
C ARG A 93 17.04 10.57 3.36
N ASN A 94 17.22 9.90 2.23
CA ASN A 94 18.36 9.03 1.89
C ASN A 94 18.51 7.75 2.73
N GLU A 95 17.55 7.42 3.59
CA GLU A 95 17.49 6.16 4.32
C GLU A 95 16.54 5.18 3.64
N ARG A 96 16.99 3.94 3.42
CA ARG A 96 16.13 2.88 2.88
C ARG A 96 15.22 2.35 3.99
N VAL A 97 13.95 2.71 3.93
CA VAL A 97 12.95 2.37 4.95
C VAL A 97 12.15 1.12 4.60
N LEU A 98 12.02 0.80 3.32
CA LEU A 98 11.33 -0.40 2.83
C LEU A 98 12.12 -1.00 1.66
N ASP A 99 12.32 -2.31 1.70
CA ASP A 99 13.06 -3.07 0.69
C ASP A 99 12.45 -4.47 0.62
N VAL A 100 11.67 -4.72 -0.42
CA VAL A 100 10.94 -5.99 -0.57
C VAL A 100 11.24 -6.60 -1.92
N VAL A 101 11.57 -7.89 -1.91
CA VAL A 101 11.66 -8.72 -3.11
C VAL A 101 10.45 -9.64 -3.09
N TYR A 102 9.66 -9.61 -4.15
CA TYR A 102 8.38 -10.32 -4.20
C TYR A 102 8.14 -10.90 -5.59
N GLN A 103 7.34 -11.97 -5.63
CA GLN A 103 6.75 -12.43 -6.89
C GLN A 103 5.49 -11.60 -7.14
N PRO A 104 5.38 -10.88 -8.28
CA PRO A 104 4.17 -10.14 -8.59
C PRO A 104 2.98 -11.09 -8.62
N SER A 105 1.89 -10.72 -7.93
CA SER A 105 0.63 -11.43 -8.06
C SER A 105 0.13 -11.26 -9.49
N GLY A 106 -0.17 -12.37 -10.18
CA GLY A 106 -0.90 -12.33 -11.46
C GLY A 106 -2.41 -12.12 -11.26
N ILE A 107 -2.84 -11.86 -10.03
CA ILE A 107 -4.24 -11.78 -9.63
C ILE A 107 -4.68 -10.33 -9.74
N VAL A 108 -5.55 -10.06 -10.71
CA VAL A 108 -6.27 -8.79 -10.79
C VAL A 108 -7.48 -8.90 -9.89
N VAL A 109 -7.48 -8.14 -8.80
CA VAL A 109 -8.75 -7.82 -8.15
C VAL A 109 -9.32 -6.64 -8.91
N ASP A 110 -10.42 -6.89 -9.61
CA ASP A 110 -11.22 -5.81 -10.14
C ASP A 110 -11.81 -5.00 -8.97
N ASN A 111 -11.10 -3.93 -8.61
CA ASN A 111 -11.57 -2.94 -7.66
C ASN A 111 -12.27 -1.77 -8.37
N TRP A 112 -12.20 -1.65 -9.71
CA TRP A 112 -12.60 -0.42 -10.42
C TRP A 112 -13.12 -0.52 -11.88
N SER A 113 -12.93 -1.60 -12.68
CA SER A 113 -13.53 -1.88 -14.01
C SER A 113 -12.74 -2.95 -14.80
N ASP A 114 -13.42 -3.59 -15.78
CA ASP A 114 -12.99 -4.60 -16.79
C ASP A 114 -11.73 -4.29 -17.67
N ASP A 115 -10.95 -3.24 -17.40
CA ASP A 115 -9.71 -2.96 -18.14
C ASP A 115 -8.51 -3.65 -17.47
N GLU A 116 -8.04 -4.73 -18.10
CA GLU A 116 -6.98 -5.67 -17.69
C GLU A 116 -5.57 -5.05 -17.51
N ARG A 117 -5.42 -3.92 -16.82
CA ARG A 117 -4.09 -3.47 -16.39
C ARG A 117 -3.75 -4.13 -15.06
N MET A 118 -3.16 -5.32 -15.19
CA MET A 118 -2.54 -6.16 -14.16
C MET A 118 -1.38 -5.45 -13.42
N ILE A 119 -1.67 -4.37 -12.69
CA ILE A 119 -0.67 -3.69 -11.88
C ILE A 119 -0.69 -4.27 -10.46
N ASP A 120 0.45 -4.81 -10.01
CA ASP A 120 0.59 -5.30 -8.63
C ASP A 120 0.66 -4.13 -7.63
N PHE A 121 0.41 -4.41 -6.35
CA PHE A 121 0.34 -3.40 -5.29
C PHE A 121 1.55 -2.43 -5.28
N PHE A 122 2.78 -2.95 -5.37
CA PHE A 122 3.96 -2.10 -5.29
C PHE A 122 4.18 -1.28 -6.56
N ALA A 123 3.80 -1.83 -7.72
CA ALA A 123 3.84 -1.08 -8.97
C ALA A 123 2.83 0.07 -8.94
N TRP A 124 1.62 -0.18 -8.44
CA TRP A 124 0.60 0.85 -8.22
C TRP A 124 1.09 1.94 -7.25
N LEU A 125 1.71 1.55 -6.14
CA LEU A 125 2.26 2.49 -5.17
C LEU A 125 3.39 3.34 -5.78
N ARG A 126 4.32 2.72 -6.50
CA ARG A 126 5.43 3.40 -7.19
C ARG A 126 4.92 4.42 -8.20
N ASP A 127 3.92 4.05 -9.00
CA ASP A 127 3.35 4.94 -10.01
C ASP A 127 2.60 6.11 -9.35
N GLY A 128 1.86 5.87 -8.26
CA GLY A 128 1.22 6.92 -7.46
C GLY A 128 2.22 7.90 -6.83
N MET A 129 3.39 7.41 -6.41
CA MET A 129 4.47 8.21 -5.83
C MET A 129 5.40 8.86 -6.87
N SER A 130 5.18 8.63 -8.18
CA SER A 130 5.96 9.24 -9.25
C SER A 130 5.57 10.71 -9.47
N SER A 131 6.50 11.55 -9.94
CA SER A 131 6.32 13.01 -10.04
C SER A 131 5.08 13.47 -10.81
N GLY A 132 4.61 12.68 -11.79
CA GLY A 132 3.41 13.00 -12.57
C GLY A 132 2.09 12.80 -11.82
N ALA A 133 2.04 11.90 -10.84
CA ALA A 133 0.84 11.54 -10.09
C ALA A 133 0.91 11.90 -8.60
N LEU A 134 2.11 12.24 -8.08
CA LEU A 134 2.38 12.44 -6.67
C LEU A 134 1.42 13.42 -5.99
N GLY A 135 1.15 14.58 -6.62
CA GLY A 135 0.24 15.57 -6.06
C GLY A 135 -1.20 15.05 -5.89
N GLN A 136 -1.70 14.29 -6.87
CA GLN A 136 -3.03 13.69 -6.82
C GLN A 136 -3.07 12.55 -5.80
N PHE A 137 -2.02 11.72 -5.75
CA PHE A 137 -1.91 10.63 -4.79
C PHE A 137 -1.88 11.16 -3.35
N VAL A 138 -1.02 12.15 -3.06
CA VAL A 138 -0.95 12.77 -1.73
C VAL A 138 -2.28 13.41 -1.36
N SER A 139 -2.90 14.17 -2.27
CA SER A 139 -4.21 14.79 -2.05
C SER A 139 -5.29 13.76 -1.73
N PHE A 140 -5.36 12.68 -2.53
CA PHE A 140 -6.29 11.58 -2.28
C PHE A 140 -6.03 10.91 -0.93
N TYR A 141 -4.79 10.72 -0.50
CA TYR A 141 -4.47 10.09 0.78
C TYR A 141 -4.39 11.07 1.97
N THR A 142 -4.72 12.33 1.77
CA THR A 142 -4.85 13.32 2.84
C THR A 142 -6.32 13.41 3.24
N LEU A 143 -6.64 13.03 4.48
CA LEU A 143 -8.00 13.12 5.00
C LEU A 143 -8.32 14.57 5.33
N SER A 144 -9.44 15.07 4.81
CA SER A 144 -9.99 16.37 5.23
C SER A 144 -10.36 16.31 6.71
N ALA A 145 -9.93 17.31 7.47
CA ALA A 145 -10.32 17.51 8.86
C ALA A 145 -11.80 17.88 9.00
#